data_AF-B7HUN2-F1
#
_entry.id   AF-B7HUN2-F1
#
_cell.length_a   1.000
_cell.length_b   1.000
_cell.length_c   1.000
_cell.angle_alpha   90.00
_cell.angle_beta   90.00
_cell.angle_gamma   90.00
#
_symmetry.space_group_name_H-M   'P 1'
#
loop_
_entity.id
_entity.type
_entity.pdbx_description
1 polymer ?
#
loop_
_entity_poly.entity_id
_entity_poly.type
_entity_poly.pdbx_seq_one_letter_code
_entity_poly.pdbx_strand_id
1 'polypeptide(L)'
;MIFNFHQNSRSTHVHHIAVFYGVERCEGEFVVTEQFEEQDSLGARWVPIESITEDNSSPLVCSAVKWLKTNELPLEVKKYETWTVKNSF
;
A
#
# COMPACT_ATOMS: atom_id res chain seq x y z
N MET A 1 0.15 2.13 -4.35
CA MET A 1 1.18 2.05 -3.29
C MET A 1 1.53 0.59 -3.12
N ILE A 2 2.78 0.23 -3.34
CA ILE A 2 3.29 -1.14 -3.13
C ILE A 2 4.22 -1.03 -1.92
N PHE A 3 3.92 -1.75 -0.84
CA PHE A 3 4.83 -1.86 0.29
C PHE A 3 5.91 -2.87 -0.07
N ASN A 4 7.16 -2.42 -0.16
CA ASN A 4 8.32 -3.28 -0.37
C ASN A 4 8.78 -3.83 0.99
N PHE A 5 8.83 -5.15 1.10
CA PHE A 5 9.22 -5.83 2.32
C PHE A 5 10.71 -6.15 2.29
N HIS A 6 11.51 -5.46 3.09
CA HIS A 6 12.91 -5.83 3.28
C HIS A 6 13.02 -6.85 4.41
N GLN A 7 13.19 -8.13 4.06
CA GLN A 7 13.49 -9.17 5.05
C GLN A 7 15.00 -9.28 5.26
N ASN A 8 15.41 -9.20 6.52
CA ASN A 8 16.77 -9.50 6.92
C ASN A 8 16.88 -11.00 7.25
N SER A 9 18.02 -11.64 7.02
CA SER A 9 18.18 -13.12 7.07
C SER A 9 17.93 -13.78 8.44
N ARG A 10 17.65 -13.00 9.49
CA ARG A 10 17.38 -13.48 10.86
C ARG A 10 15.91 -13.38 11.28
N SER A 11 15.06 -12.69 10.53
CA SER A 11 13.63 -12.56 10.86
C SER A 11 12.81 -13.54 10.04
N THR A 12 12.11 -14.46 10.71
CA THR A 12 11.20 -15.41 10.05
C THR A 12 9.81 -14.83 9.79
N HIS A 13 9.47 -13.71 10.43
CA HIS A 13 8.15 -13.08 10.37
C HIS A 13 8.29 -11.56 10.31
N VAL A 14 7.38 -10.92 9.58
CA VAL A 14 7.23 -9.46 9.53
C VAL A 14 5.81 -9.12 9.95
N HIS A 15 5.67 -8.18 10.89
CA HIS A 15 4.37 -7.69 11.33
C HIS A 15 4.20 -6.23 10.88
N HIS A 16 3.27 -5.99 9.95
CA HIS A 16 2.95 -4.65 9.48
C HIS A 16 1.78 -4.08 10.26
N ILE A 17 1.99 -2.88 10.80
CA ILE A 17 0.93 -2.07 11.40
C ILE A 17 0.74 -0.86 10.49
N ALA A 18 -0.50 -0.55 10.14
CA ALA A 18 -0.86 0.59 9.32
C ALA A 18 -1.99 1.38 9.97
N VAL A 19 -1.96 2.70 9.79
CA VAL A 19 -3.04 3.61 10.19
C VAL A 19 -3.51 4.33 8.93
N PHE A 20 -4.81 4.31 8.68
CA PHE A 20 -5.42 4.98 7.53
C PHE A 20 -6.09 6.28 7.97
N TYR A 21 -5.87 7.35 7.20
CA TYR A 21 -6.48 8.65 7.43
C TYR A 21 -7.36 9.01 6.23
N GLY A 22 -8.61 9.38 6.50
CA GLY A 22 -9.48 9.98 5.50
C GLY A 22 -9.12 11.46 5.31
N VAL A 23 -8.78 11.84 4.09
CA VAL A 23 -8.51 13.24 3.74
C VAL A 23 -9.67 13.77 2.92
N GLU A 24 -10.42 14.72 3.47
CA GLU A 24 -11.60 15.30 2.79
C GLU A 24 -11.25 16.52 1.92
N ARG A 25 -10.16 17.19 2.24
CA ARG A 25 -9.70 18.39 1.53
C ARG A 25 -8.19 18.35 1.35
N CYS A 26 -7.76 18.65 0.15
CA CYS A 26 -6.37 18.83 -0.24
C CYS A 26 -6.27 20.10 -1.09
N GLU A 27 -5.19 20.84 -0.88
CA GLU A 27 -4.88 22.08 -1.61
C GLU A 27 -3.56 21.90 -2.37
N GLY A 28 -3.33 22.76 -3.37
CA GLY A 28 -2.15 22.68 -4.23
C GLY A 28 -2.35 21.80 -5.47
N GLU A 29 -1.27 21.63 -6.23
CA GLU A 29 -1.26 20.84 -7.46
C GLU A 29 -0.62 19.47 -7.24
N PHE A 30 -1.17 18.45 -7.88
CA PHE A 30 -0.58 17.12 -7.89
C PHE A 30 0.61 17.09 -8.85
N VAL A 31 1.80 17.28 -8.30
CA VAL A 31 3.07 17.29 -9.06
C VAL A 31 3.89 16.05 -8.75
N VAL A 32 4.61 15.56 -9.76
CA VAL A 32 5.58 14.48 -9.58
C VAL A 32 6.76 15.01 -8.77
N THR A 33 7.12 14.33 -7.69
CA THR A 33 8.26 14.73 -6.84
C THR A 33 9.58 14.42 -7.54
N GLU A 34 10.58 15.28 -7.36
CA GLU A 34 11.94 15.01 -7.82
C GLU A 34 12.51 13.79 -7.07
N GLN A 35 13.25 12.93 -7.78
CA GLN A 35 13.92 11.80 -7.17
C GLN A 35 15.19 12.26 -6.45
N PHE A 36 15.39 11.79 -5.23
CA PHE A 36 16.62 11.98 -4.46
C PHE A 36 17.09 10.63 -3.89
N GLU A 37 18.32 10.59 -3.37
CA GLU A 37 19.07 9.35 -3.07
C GLU A 37 18.32 8.41 -2.10
N GLU A 38 17.57 8.96 -1.15
CA GLU A 38 16.82 8.19 -0.16
C GLU A 38 15.34 7.95 -0.52
N GLN A 39 14.85 8.44 -1.66
CA GLN A 39 13.48 8.20 -2.10
C GLN A 39 13.34 6.80 -2.70
N ASP A 40 12.58 5.93 -2.04
CA ASP A 40 12.30 4.55 -2.49
C ASP A 40 11.02 4.43 -3.33
N SER A 41 10.32 5.53 -3.53
CA SER A 41 9.11 5.64 -4.35
C SER A 41 9.41 6.17 -5.75
N LEU A 42 8.69 5.68 -6.75
CA LEU A 42 8.68 6.23 -8.13
C LEU A 42 7.69 7.40 -8.29
N GLY A 43 7.19 7.94 -7.18
CA GLY A 43 6.20 9.01 -7.14
C GLY A 43 4.79 8.51 -6.87
N ALA A 44 3.79 9.32 -7.26
CA ALA A 44 2.38 9.04 -7.01
C ALA A 44 1.56 9.19 -8.30
N ARG A 45 0.43 8.48 -8.36
CA ARG A 45 -0.57 8.65 -9.43
C ARG A 45 -1.98 8.45 -8.90
N TRP A 46 -2.93 9.17 -9.47
CA TRP A 46 -4.36 8.90 -9.29
C TRP A 46 -4.76 7.63 -10.03
N VAL A 47 -5.57 6.80 -9.40
CA VAL A 47 -6.07 5.55 -9.96
C VAL A 47 -7.55 5.38 -9.65
N PRO A 48 -8.35 4.81 -10.57
CA PRO A 48 -9.72 4.41 -10.28
C PRO A 48 -9.75 3.38 -9.14
N ILE A 49 -10.68 3.52 -8.19
CA ILE A 49 -10.76 2.61 -7.04
C ILE A 49 -11.12 1.17 -7.45
N GLU A 50 -11.76 1.01 -8.61
CA GLU A 50 -12.11 -0.27 -9.24
C GLU A 50 -10.90 -0.96 -9.87
N SER A 51 -9.83 -0.20 -10.15
CA SER A 51 -8.61 -0.77 -10.72
C SER A 51 -7.72 -1.44 -9.68
N ILE A 52 -8.00 -1.25 -8.39
CA ILE A 52 -7.23 -1.83 -7.28
C ILE A 52 -7.63 -3.29 -7.08
N THR A 53 -6.66 -4.20 -7.18
CA THR A 53 -6.83 -5.64 -6.96
C THR A 53 -5.71 -6.18 -6.06
N GLU A 54 -5.92 -7.35 -5.46
CA GLU A 54 -4.86 -8.04 -4.68
C GLU A 54 -3.63 -8.38 -5.55
N ASP A 55 -3.80 -8.39 -6.88
CA ASP A 55 -2.72 -8.64 -7.83
C ASP A 55 -1.83 -7.43 -8.11
N ASN A 56 -2.33 -6.20 -7.97
CA ASN A 56 -1.55 -5.01 -8.32
C ASN A 56 -1.26 -4.11 -7.12
N SER A 57 -1.77 -4.47 -5.95
CA SER A 57 -1.72 -3.64 -4.76
C SER A 57 -1.47 -4.50 -3.52
N SER A 58 -0.75 -3.94 -2.56
CA SER A 58 -0.51 -4.63 -1.29
C SER A 58 -1.81 -4.88 -0.52
N PRO A 59 -1.86 -5.92 0.33
CA PRO A 59 -3.05 -6.23 1.14
C PRO A 59 -3.60 -5.05 1.95
N LEU A 60 -2.72 -4.18 2.48
CA LEU A 60 -3.11 -2.98 3.22
C LEU A 60 -3.89 -1.98 2.36
N VAL A 61 -3.50 -1.80 1.09
CA VAL A 61 -4.23 -0.92 0.15
C VAL A 61 -5.60 -1.51 -0.17
N CYS A 62 -5.69 -2.83 -0.34
CA CYS A 62 -6.97 -3.51 -0.55
C CYS A 62 -7.91 -3.35 0.66
N SER A 63 -7.37 -3.43 1.88
CA SER A 63 -8.14 -3.14 3.11
C SER A 63 -8.62 -1.70 3.18
N ALA A 64 -7.79 -0.72 2.79
CA ALA A 64 -8.19 0.69 2.71
C ALA A 64 -9.31 0.91 1.69
N VAL A 65 -9.22 0.27 0.52
CA VAL A 65 -10.27 0.33 -0.51
C VAL A 65 -11.57 -0.31 -0.03
N LYS A 66 -11.51 -1.43 0.69
CA LYS A 66 -12.70 -2.04 1.29
C LYS A 66 -13.37 -1.06 2.26
N TRP A 67 -12.59 -0.45 3.16
CA TRP A 67 -13.10 0.56 4.07
C TRP A 67 -13.72 1.76 3.34
N LEU A 68 -13.07 2.30 2.29
CA LEU A 68 -13.64 3.39 1.49
C LEU A 68 -14.99 3.03 0.84
N LYS A 69 -15.19 1.76 0.46
CA LYS A 69 -16.42 1.29 -0.21
C LYS A 69 -17.54 0.95 0.76
N THR A 70 -17.23 0.36 1.91
CA THR A 70 -18.24 -0.20 2.83
C THR A 70 -18.32 0.53 4.16
N ASN A 71 -17.40 1.46 4.43
CA ASN A 71 -17.18 2.08 5.73
C ASN A 71 -16.85 1.07 6.85
N GLU A 72 -16.40 -0.13 6.47
CA GLU A 72 -16.04 -1.22 7.40
C GLU A 72 -14.57 -1.61 7.19
N LEU A 73 -13.79 -1.57 8.26
CA LEU A 73 -12.42 -2.10 8.24
C LEU A 73 -12.45 -3.57 8.67
N PRO A 74 -11.89 -4.51 7.88
CA PRO A 74 -11.76 -5.89 8.33
C PRO A 74 -10.79 -5.95 9.53
N LEU A 75 -11.32 -6.31 10.70
CA LEU A 75 -10.55 -6.49 11.94
C LEU A 75 -9.89 -7.88 12.04
N GLU A 76 -10.20 -8.77 11.10
CA GLU A 76 -9.60 -10.09 11.04
C GLU A 76 -8.13 -10.02 10.65
N VAL A 77 -7.29 -10.69 11.45
CA VAL A 77 -5.86 -10.82 11.16
C VAL A 77 -5.69 -11.78 9.97
N LYS A 78 -5.25 -11.25 8.84
CA LYS A 78 -4.81 -12.08 7.70
C LYS A 78 -3.35 -12.48 7.88
N LYS A 79 -3.10 -13.78 8.01
CA LYS A 79 -1.75 -14.37 7.94
C LYS A 79 -1.52 -14.93 6.53
N TYR A 80 -0.40 -14.54 5.92
CA TYR A 80 0.05 -15.10 4.65
C TYR A 80 1.21 -16.05 4.94
N GLU A 81 1.01 -17.35 4.70
CA GLU A 81 2.08 -18.36 4.86
C GLU A 81 3.10 -18.28 3.73
N THR A 82 2.67 -17.80 2.56
CA THR A 82 3.50 -17.54 1.38
C THR A 82 3.04 -16.25 0.72
N TRP A 83 3.94 -15.58 0.01
CA TRP A 83 3.61 -14.43 -0.83
C TRP A 83 4.41 -14.47 -2.13
N THR A 84 3.82 -13.93 -3.19
CA THR A 84 4.51 -13.73 -4.45
C THR A 84 5.17 -12.36 -4.44
N VAL A 85 6.50 -12.33 -4.51
CA VAL A 85 7.23 -11.09 -4.79
C VAL A 85 7.05 -10.78 -6.27
N LYS A 86 6.35 -9.70 -6.57
CA LYS A 86 6.21 -9.20 -7.95
C LYS A 86 7.42 -8.31 -8.23
N ASN A 87 8.13 -8.59 -9.32
CA ASN A 87 9.23 -7.72 -9.75
C ASN A 87 8.67 -6.34 -10.10
N SER A 88 9.30 -5.30 -9.56
CA SER A 88 9.05 -3.92 -9.97
C SER A 88 9.48 -3.74 -11.43
N PHE A 89 8.66 -3.04 -12.22
CA PHE A 89 9.04 -2.56 -13.56
C PHE A 89 10.02 -1.40 -13.45
#